data_AF-A0A3E0N6T8-F1
#
_entry.id   AF-A0A3E0N6T8-F1
#
_cell.length_a   1.000
_cell.length_b   1.000
_cell.length_c   1.000
_cell.angle_alpha   90.00
_cell.angle_beta   90.00
_cell.angle_gamma   90.00
#
_symmetry.space_group_name_H-M   'P 1'
#
loop_
_entity.id
_entity.type
_entity.pdbx_description
1 polymer ?
#
loop_
_entity_poly.entity_id
_entity_poly.type
_entity_poly.pdbx_seq_one_letter_code
_entity_poly.pdbx_strand_id
1 'polypeptide(L)' 'MTEVLAAEGLAKSYRGRRVVNGMSMSVNAGEIIGLLGPNGAGKT' A
#
# COMPACT_ATOMS: atom_id res chain seq x y z
N MET A 1 -8.35 3.17 -19.31
CA MET A 1 -8.45 2.30 -18.12
C MET A 1 -9.07 3.13 -17.02
N THR A 2 -10.01 2.57 -16.26
CA THR A 2 -10.67 3.29 -15.15
C THR A 2 -9.94 2.94 -13.86
N GLU A 3 -9.41 3.93 -13.15
CA GLU A 3 -8.85 3.74 -11.82
C GLU A 3 -9.98 3.43 -10.82
N VAL A 4 -9.80 2.40 -10.00
CA VAL A 4 -10.81 1.96 -9.01
C VAL A 4 -10.30 2.02 -7.58
N LEU A 5 -8.98 2.08 -7.37
CA LEU A 5 -8.35 2.26 -6.07
C LEU A 5 -7.14 3.16 -6.23
N ALA A 6 -6.99 4.12 -5.32
CA ALA A 6 -5.82 4.99 -5.23
C ALA A 6 -5.42 5.16 -3.76
N ALA A 7 -4.11 5.23 -3.53
CA ALA A 7 -3.52 5.66 -2.27
C ALA A 7 -2.40 6.65 -2.59
N GLU A 8 -2.37 7.77 -1.88
CA GLU A 8 -1.38 8.82 -2.06
C GLU A 8 -0.68 9.10 -0.75
N GLY A 9 0.65 8.95 -0.71
CA GLY A 9 1.46 9.26 0.46
C GLY A 9 1.07 8.48 1.72
N LEU A 10 0.49 7.28 1.57
CA LEU A 10 0.00 6.47 2.68
C LEU A 10 1.12 6.19 3.67
N ALA A 11 0.91 6.55 4.93
CA ALA A 11 1.85 6.29 6.00
C ALA A 11 1.12 5.76 7.23
N LYS A 12 1.77 4.80 7.92
CA LYS A 12 1.22 4.20 9.14
C LYS A 12 2.33 3.92 10.13
N SER A 13 2.07 4.24 11.40
CA SER A 13 2.92 3.85 12.51
C SER A 13 2.14 3.09 13.58
N TYR A 14 2.79 2.13 14.22
CA TYR A 14 2.30 1.44 15.42
C TYR A 14 3.35 1.60 16.52
N ARG A 15 2.94 2.11 17.69
CA ARG A 15 3.82 2.28 18.87
C ARG A 15 5.15 2.97 18.53
N GLY A 16 5.10 4.04 17.73
CA GLY A 16 6.27 4.79 17.28
C GLY A 16 7.06 4.16 16.10
N ARG A 17 6.82 2.89 15.76
CA ARG A 17 7.46 2.25 14.60
C ARG A 17 6.67 2.54 13.32
N ARG A 18 7.32 3.15 12.32
CA ARG A 18 6.79 3.33 10.97
C ARG A 18 6.72 1.97 10.26
N VAL A 19 5.53 1.56 9.82
CA VAL A 19 5.30 0.30 9.08
C VAL A 19 4.96 0.51 7.61
N VAL A 20 4.36 1.66 7.27
CA VAL A 20 4.20 2.13 5.89
C VAL A 20 4.72 3.56 5.84
N ASN A 21 5.56 3.88 4.85
CA ASN A 21 6.29 5.15 4.80
C ASN A 21 6.04 5.93 3.49
N GLY A 22 4.91 6.62 3.40
CA GLY A 22 4.62 7.52 2.28
C GLY A 22 4.42 6.79 0.95
N MET A 23 3.75 5.66 0.96
CA MET A 23 3.52 4.83 -0.23
C MET A 23 2.38 5.40 -1.09
N SER A 24 2.60 5.52 -2.39
CA SER A 24 1.55 5.83 -3.36
C SER A 24 1.37 4.69 -4.34
N MET A 25 0.12 4.37 -4.68
CA MET A 25 -0.23 3.35 -5.66
C MET A 25 -1.63 3.61 -6.24
N SER A 26 -1.89 3.05 -7.41
CA SER A 26 -3.23 2.95 -7.97
C SER A 26 -3.48 1.57 -8.57
N VAL A 27 -4.74 1.22 -8.71
CA VAL A 27 -5.19 -0.04 -9.32
C VAL A 27 -6.32 0.27 -10.29
N ASN A 28 -6.19 -0.23 -11.50
CA ASN A 28 -7.19 -0.10 -12.55
C ASN A 28 -8.23 -1.23 -12.49
N ALA A 29 -9.41 -0.99 -13.05
CA ALA A 29 -10.45 -2.01 -13.19
C ALA A 29 -9.91 -3.25 -13.93
N GLY A 30 -9.98 -4.42 -13.29
CA GLY A 30 -9.50 -5.69 -13.83
C GLY A 30 -8.00 -5.97 -13.59
N GLU A 31 -7.27 -5.06 -12.96
CA GLU A 31 -5.86 -5.24 -12.61
C GLU A 31 -5.69 -6.12 -11.36
N ILE A 32 -4.73 -7.04 -11.40
CA ILE A 32 -4.36 -7.90 -10.27
C ILE A 32 -2.99 -7.48 -9.79
N ILE A 33 -2.90 -7.12 -8.50
CA ILE A 33 -1.64 -6.75 -7.84
C ILE A 33 -1.34 -7.70 -6.69
N GLY A 34 -0.05 -7.94 -6.44
CA GLY A 34 0.45 -8.70 -5.31
C GLY A 34 1.40 -7.87 -4.46
N LEU A 35 1.20 -7.86 -3.14
CA LEU A 35 2.15 -7.27 -2.21
C LEU A 35 3.12 -8.36 -1.72
N LEU A 36 4.41 -8.22 -2.06
CA LEU A 36 5.45 -9.16 -1.65
C LEU A 36 6.41 -8.52 -0.63
N GLY A 37 6.77 -9.29 0.39
CA GLY A 37 7.75 -8.86 1.39
C GLY A 37 7.69 -9.69 2.68
N PRO A 38 8.68 -9.56 3.57
CA PRO A 38 8.71 -10.30 4.83
C PRO A 38 7.56 -9.93 5.78
N ASN A 39 7.36 -10.72 6.84
CA ASN A 39 6.37 -10.42 7.88
C ASN A 39 6.69 -9.08 8.56
N GLY A 40 5.65 -8.29 8.81
CA GLY A 40 5.80 -6.96 9.41
C GLY A 40 6.19 -5.83 8.44
N ALA A 41 6.28 -6.09 7.13
CA ALA A 41 6.58 -5.07 6.11
C ALA A 41 5.42 -4.10 5.79
N GLY A 42 4.28 -4.19 6.50
CA GLY A 42 3.14 -3.29 6.29
C GLY A 42 2.19 -3.69 5.15
N LYS A 43 2.14 -4.98 4.78
CA LYS A 43 1.27 -5.51 3.72
C LYS A 43 -0.19 -5.75 4.17
N THR A 44 -0.45 -5.73 5.48
CA THR A 44 -1.74 -5.96 6.14
C THR A 44 -1.87 -4.92 7.25
#